data_AF-A0A920RYX2-F1
#
_entry.id   AF-A0A920RYX2-F1
#
_cell.length_a   1.000
_cell.length_b   1.000
_cell.length_c   1.000
_cell.angle_alpha   90.00
_cell.angle_beta   90.00
_cell.angle_gamma   90.00
#
_symmetry.space_group_name_H-M   'P 1'
#
loop_
_entity.id
_entity.type
_entity.pdbx_description
1 polymer ?
#
loop_
_entity_poly.entity_id
_entity_poly.type
_entity_poly.pdbx_seq_one_letter_code
_entity_poly.pdbx_strand_id
1 'polypeptide(L)' 'MTDLKTLRKQLTEVDIKIIDLIHQRQSLSKKIGSIKRKEGKPTRDFLREKQVLELATSHAEKLNMEPG' A
#
# COMPACT_ATOMS: atom_id res chain seq x y z
N MET A 1 -19.63 8.92 -25.34
CA MET A 1 -19.11 9.89 -24.35
C MET A 1 -19.42 9.36 -22.96
N THR A 2 -18.42 9.24 -22.10
CA THR A 2 -18.63 8.84 -20.70
C THR A 2 -19.06 10.06 -19.90
N ASP A 3 -20.19 9.99 -19.19
CA ASP A 3 -20.67 11.10 -18.38
C ASP A 3 -19.98 11.17 -17.01
N LEU A 4 -20.13 12.32 -16.34
CA LEU A 4 -19.56 12.56 -15.00
C LEU A 4 -20.02 11.52 -13.97
N LYS A 5 -21.26 11.03 -14.09
CA LYS A 5 -21.82 10.03 -13.17
C LYS A 5 -21.09 8.70 -13.30
N THR A 6 -20.77 8.30 -14.52
CA THR A 6 -20.05 7.06 -14.84
C THR A 6 -18.61 7.12 -14.33
N LEU A 7 -17.91 8.24 -14.55
CA LEU A 7 -16.56 8.44 -14.01
C LEU A 7 -16.53 8.40 -12.48
N ARG A 8 -17.51 9.05 -11.83
CA ARG A 8 -17.62 9.01 -10.36
C ARG A 8 -17.85 7.60 -9.84
N LYS A 9 -18.68 6.81 -10.53
CA LYS A 9 -18.91 5.40 -10.16
C LYS A 9 -17.62 4.59 -10.26
N GLN A 10 -16.88 4.73 -11.37
CA GLN A 10 -15.59 4.06 -11.56
C GLN A 10 -14.57 4.45 -10.49
N LEU A 11 -14.50 5.74 -10.14
CA LEU A 11 -13.64 6.22 -9.07
C LEU A 11 -14.02 5.60 -7.71
N THR A 12 -15.30 5.58 -7.36
CA THR A 12 -15.78 4.94 -6.13
C THR A 12 -15.44 3.46 -6.07
N GLU A 13 -15.51 2.74 -7.20
CA GLU A 13 -15.10 1.33 -7.27
C GLU A 13 -13.59 1.14 -7.02
N VAL A 14 -12.76 2.09 -7.47
CA VAL A 14 -11.33 2.11 -7.17
C VAL A 14 -11.08 2.41 -5.69
N ASP A 15 -11.78 3.40 -5.12
CA ASP A 15 -11.63 3.80 -3.71
C ASP A 15 -11.94 2.64 -2.76
N ILE A 16 -13.01 1.87 -3.03
CA ILE A 16 -13.36 0.69 -2.24
C ILE A 16 -12.23 -0.35 -2.30
N LYS A 17 -11.67 -0.61 -3.48
CA LYS A 17 -10.53 -1.55 -3.62
C LYS A 17 -9.30 -1.07 -2.87
N ILE A 18 -9.03 0.24 -2.85
CA ILE A 18 -7.93 0.82 -2.07
C ILE A 18 -8.14 0.54 -0.58
N ILE A 19 -9.35 0.74 -0.06
CA ILE A 19 -9.68 0.49 1.36
C ILE A 19 -9.48 -1.00 1.70
N ASP A 20 -9.94 -1.91 0.84
CA ASP A 20 -9.74 -3.35 1.03
C ASP A 20 -8.25 -3.73 1.06
N LEU A 21 -7.45 -3.17 0.16
CA LEU A 21 -6.01 -3.39 0.12
C LEU A 21 -5.31 -2.82 1.37
N ILE A 22 -5.74 -1.67 1.88
CA ILE A 22 -5.24 -1.10 3.13
C ILE A 22 -5.57 -2.03 4.30
N HIS A 23 -6.78 -2.58 4.37
CA HIS A 23 -7.15 -3.56 5.39
C HIS A 23 -6.25 -4.80 5.35
N GLN A 24 -6.05 -5.36 4.16
CA GLN A 24 -5.17 -6.52 3.95
C GLN A 24 -3.73 -6.22 4.38
N ARG A 25 -3.19 -5.07 3.97
CA ARG A 25 -1.85 -4.60 4.37
C ARG A 25 -1.73 -4.53 5.90
N GLN A 26 -2.71 -3.94 6.59
CA GLN A 26 -2.69 -3.85 8.05
C GLN A 26 -2.73 -5.23 8.73
N SER A 27 -3.55 -6.15 8.23
CA SER A 27 -3.63 -7.52 8.75
C SER A 27 -2.28 -8.23 8.65
N LEU A 28 -1.61 -8.13 7.50
CA LEU A 28 -0.27 -8.68 7.28
C LEU A 28 0.77 -8.03 8.21
N SER A 29 0.77 -6.70 8.32
CA SER A 29 1.70 -5.99 9.22
C SER A 29 1.53 -6.42 10.69
N LYS A 30 0.29 -6.64 11.15
CA LYS A 30 0.03 -7.16 12.51
C LYS A 30 0.60 -8.56 12.71
N LYS A 31 0.42 -9.46 11.73
CA LYS A 31 0.98 -10.82 11.77
C LYS A 31 2.51 -10.79 11.81
N ILE A 32 3.14 -9.98 10.95
CA ILE A 32 4.60 -9.78 10.93
C ILE A 32 5.10 -9.27 12.29
N GLY A 33 4.44 -8.24 12.84
CA GLY A 33 4.79 -7.69 14.15
C GLY A 33 4.64 -8.72 15.28
N SER A 34 3.64 -9.59 15.22
CA SER A 34 3.49 -10.68 16.19
C SER A 34 4.64 -11.68 16.11
N ILE A 35 5.10 -12.05 14.90
CA ILE A 35 6.24 -12.94 14.70
C ILE A 35 7.52 -12.30 15.25
N LYS A 36 7.82 -11.04 14.87
CA LYS A 36 9.00 -10.32 15.36
C LYS A 36 9.05 -10.26 16.89
N ARG A 37 7.91 -9.97 17.54
CA ARG A 37 7.80 -9.97 19.01
C ARG A 37 8.09 -11.34 19.61
N LYS A 38 7.55 -12.42 19.04
CA LYS A 38 7.82 -13.79 19.50
C LYS A 38 9.30 -14.16 19.39
N GLU A 39 9.99 -13.65 18.37
CA GLU A 39 11.41 -13.88 18.13
C GLU A 39 12.35 -12.92 18.89
N GLY A 40 11.80 -12.01 19.72
CA GLY A 40 12.59 -10.99 20.42
C GLY A 40 13.24 -9.96 19.50
N LYS A 41 12.82 -9.87 18.23
CA LYS A 41 13.36 -8.94 17.25
C LYS A 41 12.72 -7.56 17.40
N PRO A 42 13.47 -6.48 17.14
CA PRO A 42 12.90 -5.13 17.11
C PRO A 42 11.81 -5.03 16.05
N THR A 43 10.78 -4.25 16.35
CA THR A 43 9.68 -3.96 15.42
C THR A 43 10.15 -3.10 14.25
N ARG A 44 11.14 -2.23 14.48
CA ARG A 44 11.75 -1.36 13.48
C ARG A 44 12.78 -2.13 12.64
N ASP A 45 12.77 -1.89 11.34
CA ASP A 45 13.58 -2.62 10.37
C ASP A 45 13.93 -1.69 9.21
N PHE A 46 15.02 -0.93 9.41
CA PHE A 46 15.45 0.13 8.49
C PHE A 46 15.70 -0.38 7.07
N LEU A 47 16.27 -1.59 6.93
CA LEU A 47 16.50 -2.20 5.63
C LEU A 47 15.17 -2.47 4.93
N ARG A 48 14.20 -3.03 5.66
CA ARG A 48 12.87 -3.27 5.11
C ARG A 48 12.13 -1.97 4.79
N GLU A 49 12.24 -0.95 5.63
CA GLU A 49 11.64 0.38 5.41
C GLU A 49 12.16 1.00 4.11
N LYS A 50 13.49 0.96 3.88
CA LYS A 50 14.12 1.43 2.64
C LYS A 50 13.60 0.68 1.41
N GLN A 51 13.57 -0.65 1.45
CA GLN A 51 13.07 -1.46 0.33
C GLN A 51 11.60 -1.18 -0.03
N VAL A 52 10.77 -0.89 0.97
CA VAL A 52 9.35 -0.54 0.74
C VAL A 52 9.25 0.79 -0.02
N LEU A 53 10.07 1.78 0.35
CA LEU A 53 10.10 3.08 -0.33
C LEU A 53 10.64 2.93 -1.76
N GLU A 54 11.76 2.24 -1.96
CA GLU A 54 12.34 2.01 -3.28
C GLU A 54 11.37 1.31 -4.23
N LEU A 55 10.66 0.29 -3.73
CA LEU A 55 9.63 -0.40 -4.50
C LEU A 55 8.47 0.53 -4.88
N ALA A 56 8.02 1.38 -3.95
CA ALA A 56 6.94 2.34 -4.20
C ALA A 56 7.35 3.37 -5.25
N THR A 57 8.53 3.96 -5.13
CA THR A 57 9.09 4.92 -6.09
C THR A 57 9.22 4.30 -7.48
N SER A 58 9.85 3.12 -7.59
CA SER A 58 10.01 2.43 -8.88
C SER A 58 8.66 2.08 -9.53
N HIS A 59 7.63 1.78 -8.73
CA HIS A 59 6.30 1.52 -9.27
C HIS A 59 5.60 2.80 -9.73
N ALA A 60 5.75 3.92 -9.00
CA ALA A 60 5.22 5.22 -9.38
C ALA A 60 5.84 5.71 -10.71
N GLU A 61 7.16 5.59 -10.86
CA GLU A 61 7.88 5.92 -12.09
C GLU A 61 7.33 5.16 -13.30
N LYS A 62 7.06 3.85 -13.15
CA LYS A 62 6.46 3.02 -14.22
C LYS A 62 5.06 3.46 -14.62
N LEU A 63 4.35 4.14 -13.72
CA LEU A 63 3.02 4.71 -13.97
C LEU A 63 3.10 6.17 -14.46
N ASN A 64 4.31 6.69 -14.69
CA ASN A 64 4.56 8.11 -15.00
C ASN A 64 3.98 9.06 -13.94
N MET A 65 4.04 8.63 -12.68
CA MET A 65 3.67 9.46 -11.53
C MET A 65 4.94 10.04 -10.92
N GLU A 66 4.99 11.35 -10.76
CA GLU A 66 6.09 12.00 -10.02
C GLU A 66 6.04 11.59 -8.54
N PRO A 67 7.15 11.10 -7.97
CA PRO A 67 7.25 10.90 -6.53
C PRO A 67 7.15 12.27 -5.84
N GLY A 68 6.16 12.45 -4.96
CA GLY A 68 5.96 13.67 -4.18
C GLY A 68 6.92 13.85 -3.01
#